data_AF-A0A6P1WWE2-F1
#
_entry.id   AF-A0A6P1WWE2-F1
#
_cell.length_a   1.000
_cell.length_b   1.000
_cell.length_c   1.000
_cell.angle_alpha   90.00
_cell.angle_beta   90.00
_cell.angle_gamma   90.00
#
_symmetry.space_group_name_H-M   'P 1'
#
loop_
_entity.id
_entity.type
_entity.pdbx_description
1 polymer ?
#
loop_
_entity_poly.entity_id
_entity_poly.type
_entity_poly.pdbx_seq_one_letter_code
_entity_poly.pdbx_strand_id
1 'polypeptide(L)'
;MNMSSNKILSSLCYFSVFFAPFIFPIAIWILSSGETSNNAKRALLYHFLPIVFLGLSTIIFGIYNNNNYSDMMFILGIIFVIAAAFYVIKNLYLGIKVLIAEK
;
A
#
# COMPACT_ATOMS: atom_id res chain seq x y z
N MET A 1 25.54 -2.21 -5.43
CA MET A 1 24.58 -2.47 -6.54
C MET A 1 24.68 -1.37 -7.57
N ASN A 2 24.55 -1.68 -8.86
CA ASN A 2 24.48 -0.64 -9.89
C ASN A 2 23.08 0.03 -9.87
N MET A 3 22.95 1.21 -10.48
CA MET A 3 21.69 1.97 -10.43
C MET A 3 20.49 1.23 -11.03
N SER A 4 20.69 0.38 -12.04
CA SER A 4 19.58 -0.39 -12.64
C SER A 4 19.03 -1.43 -11.66
N SER A 5 19.91 -2.14 -10.93
CA SER A 5 19.51 -3.09 -9.89
C SER A 5 18.76 -2.40 -8.75
N ASN A 6 19.20 -1.20 -8.34
CA ASN A 6 18.52 -0.42 -7.31
C ASN A 6 17.10 0.00 -7.73
N LYS A 7 16.89 0.38 -9.00
CA LYS A 7 15.56 0.72 -9.54
C LYS A 7 14.64 -0.48 -9.56
N ILE A 8 15.11 -1.62 -10.07
CA ILE A 8 14.34 -2.86 -10.08
C ILE A 8 13.94 -3.24 -8.66
N LEU A 9 14.90 -3.29 -7.73
CA LEU A 9 14.64 -3.64 -6.33
C LEU A 9 13.64 -2.68 -5.66
N SER A 10 13.79 -1.38 -5.91
CA SER A 10 12.87 -0.36 -5.40
C SER A 10 11.46 -0.52 -5.98
N SER A 11 11.32 -0.80 -7.27
CA SER A 11 10.02 -1.03 -7.92
C SER A 11 9.33 -2.29 -7.38
N LEU A 12 10.10 -3.35 -7.10
CA LEU A 12 9.59 -4.59 -6.51
C LEU A 12 9.06 -4.38 -5.10
N CYS A 13 9.60 -3.42 -4.32
CA CYS A 13 9.02 -3.08 -3.02
C CYS A 13 7.57 -2.64 -3.16
N TYR A 14 7.24 -1.85 -4.19
CA TYR A 14 5.88 -1.43 -4.46
C TYR A 14 5.00 -2.57 -5.01
N PHE A 15 5.53 -3.40 -5.91
CA PHE A 15 4.79 -4.54 -6.47
C PHE A 15 4.62 -5.72 -5.51
N SER A 16 5.31 -5.70 -4.37
CA SER A 16 5.16 -6.74 -3.34
C SER A 16 3.76 -6.86 -2.75
N VAL A 17 2.84 -5.92 -3.05
CA VAL A 17 1.40 -6.06 -2.76
C VAL A 17 0.83 -7.40 -3.25
N PHE A 18 1.39 -7.95 -4.33
CA PHE A 18 0.92 -9.19 -4.95
C PHE A 18 1.47 -10.48 -4.35
N PHE A 19 2.56 -10.43 -3.57
CA PHE A 19 3.23 -11.66 -3.11
C PHE A 19 3.74 -11.63 -1.67
N ALA A 20 4.23 -10.50 -1.17
CA ALA A 20 4.79 -10.38 0.18
C ALA A 20 4.78 -8.92 0.67
N PRO A 21 3.59 -8.32 0.86
CA PRO A 21 3.41 -6.86 1.04
C PRO A 21 4.25 -6.25 2.18
N PHE A 22 4.50 -7.00 3.25
CA PHE A 22 5.28 -6.52 4.39
C PHE A 22 6.68 -7.09 4.42
N ILE A 23 6.80 -8.42 4.26
CA ILE A 23 8.08 -9.13 4.44
C ILE A 23 9.12 -8.61 3.44
N PHE A 24 8.75 -8.50 2.16
CA PHE A 24 9.71 -8.10 1.13
C PHE A 24 10.18 -6.64 1.32
N PRO A 25 9.31 -5.63 1.46
CA PRO A 25 9.79 -4.26 1.65
C PRO A 25 10.48 -4.04 3.01
N ILE A 26 10.13 -4.77 4.08
CA ILE A 26 10.88 -4.72 5.35
C ILE A 26 12.31 -5.21 5.14
N ALA A 27 12.48 -6.37 4.48
CA ALA A 27 13.80 -6.92 4.21
C ALA A 27 14.65 -5.93 3.40
N ILE A 28 14.08 -5.34 2.33
CA ILE A 28 14.81 -4.36 1.52
C ILE A 28 15.09 -3.07 2.29
N TRP A 29 14.16 -2.60 3.12
CA TRP A 29 14.36 -1.40 3.93
C TRP A 29 15.56 -1.53 4.87
N ILE A 30 15.73 -2.70 5.51
CA ILE A 30 16.83 -2.98 6.44
C ILE A 30 18.15 -3.25 5.70
N LEU A 31 18.10 -3.97 4.56
CA LEU A 31 19.30 -4.43 3.86
C LEU A 31 19.86 -3.44 2.82
N SER A 32 19.15 -2.36 2.53
CA SER A 32 19.56 -1.34 1.56
C SER A 32 19.72 0.03 2.21
N SER A 33 20.33 0.97 1.48
CA SER A 33 20.53 2.35 1.91
C SER A 33 20.12 3.35 0.82
N GLY A 34 20.04 4.64 1.20
CA GLY A 34 19.70 5.71 0.27
C GLY A 34 18.28 5.58 -0.31
N GLU A 35 18.15 5.82 -1.60
CA GLU A 35 16.85 5.89 -2.28
C GLU A 35 16.08 4.56 -2.27
N THR A 36 16.76 3.43 -2.38
CA THR A 36 16.12 2.10 -2.33
C THR A 36 15.49 1.82 -0.99
N SER A 37 16.19 2.15 0.10
CA SER A 37 15.65 2.04 1.47
C SER A 37 14.46 2.96 1.68
N ASN A 38 14.52 4.20 1.17
CA ASN A 38 13.41 5.15 1.23
C ASN A 38 12.18 4.67 0.46
N ASN A 39 12.36 4.10 -0.74
CA ASN A 39 11.29 3.51 -1.53
C ASN A 39 10.67 2.30 -0.83
N ALA A 40 11.49 1.44 -0.21
CA ALA A 40 11.01 0.31 0.57
C ALA A 40 10.14 0.74 1.77
N LYS A 41 10.60 1.72 2.55
CA LYS A 41 9.82 2.33 3.65
C LYS A 41 8.51 2.92 3.15
N ARG A 42 8.54 3.62 2.01
CA ARG A 42 7.36 4.25 1.43
C ARG A 42 6.37 3.20 0.90
N ALA A 43 6.85 2.13 0.27
CA ALA A 43 6.01 1.02 -0.14
C ALA A 43 5.29 0.37 1.06
N LEU A 44 5.99 0.15 2.18
CA LEU A 44 5.38 -0.35 3.42
C LEU A 44 4.21 0.50 3.90
N LEU A 45 4.38 1.83 3.89
CA LEU A 45 3.30 2.75 4.26
C LEU A 45 2.07 2.51 3.36
N TYR A 46 2.26 2.43 2.05
CA TYR A 46 1.15 2.20 1.11
C TYR A 46 0.58 0.78 1.14
N HIS A 47 1.28 -0.22 1.68
CA HIS A 47 0.70 -1.54 1.97
C HIS A 47 -0.10 -1.54 3.28
N PHE A 48 0.33 -0.74 4.25
CA PHE A 48 -0.33 -0.66 5.55
C PHE A 48 -1.66 0.11 5.49
N LEU A 49 -1.73 1.21 4.73
CA LEU A 49 -2.95 2.03 4.63
C LEU A 49 -4.18 1.22 4.18
N PRO A 50 -4.13 0.40 3.11
CA PRO A 50 -5.24 -0.46 2.72
C PRO A 50 -5.79 -1.34 3.85
N ILE A 51 -4.91 -1.91 4.69
CA ILE A 51 -5.33 -2.73 5.83
C ILE A 51 -6.09 -1.89 6.86
N VAL A 52 -5.60 -0.70 7.17
CA VAL A 52 -6.27 0.21 8.11
C VAL A 52 -7.65 0.60 7.58
N PHE A 53 -7.75 1.01 6.32
CA PHE A 53 -9.02 1.41 5.72
C PHE A 53 -10.02 0.25 5.61
N LEU A 54 -9.56 -0.95 5.22
CA LEU A 54 -10.42 -2.13 5.21
C LEU A 54 -10.87 -2.52 6.62
N GLY A 55 -9.98 -2.45 7.61
CA GLY A 55 -10.31 -2.68 9.02
C GLY A 55 -11.41 -1.73 9.52
N LEU A 56 -11.27 -0.44 9.25
CA LEU A 56 -12.28 0.56 9.58
C LEU A 56 -13.61 0.30 8.86
N SER A 57 -13.56 -0.06 7.57
CA SER A 57 -14.74 -0.41 6.79
C SER A 57 -15.46 -1.64 7.38
N THR A 58 -14.73 -2.70 7.75
CA THR A 58 -15.31 -3.88 8.40
C THR A 58 -15.96 -3.57 9.74
N ILE A 59 -15.36 -2.70 10.56
CA ILE A 59 -15.97 -2.26 11.82
C ILE A 59 -17.27 -1.51 11.54
N ILE A 60 -17.28 -0.57 10.59
CA ILE A 60 -18.47 0.20 10.22
C ILE A 60 -19.59 -0.71 9.71
N PHE A 61 -19.31 -1.65 8.81
CA PHE A 61 -20.32 -2.56 8.29
C PHE A 61 -20.83 -3.53 9.34
N GLY A 62 -19.96 -4.01 10.24
CA GLY A 62 -20.36 -4.84 11.38
C GLY A 62 -21.30 -4.10 12.32
N ILE A 63 -21.04 -2.82 12.58
CA ILE A 63 -21.90 -1.95 13.39
C ILE A 63 -23.23 -1.69 12.66
N TYR A 64 -23.20 -1.32 11.37
CA TYR A 64 -24.37 -1.06 10.53
C TYR A 64 -25.39 -2.21 10.55
N ASN A 65 -24.92 -3.44 10.39
CA ASN A 65 -25.78 -4.63 10.32
C ASN A 65 -26.50 -4.95 11.64
N ASN A 66 -26.00 -4.49 12.78
CA ASN A 66 -26.53 -4.87 14.10
C ASN A 66 -27.53 -3.88 14.70
N ASN A 67 -27.44 -2.57 14.41
CA ASN A 67 -28.25 -1.56 15.13
C ASN A 67 -29.07 -0.59 14.25
N ASN A 68 -29.47 -0.98 13.03
CA ASN A 68 -30.29 -0.14 12.14
C ASN A 68 -29.78 1.32 11.99
N TYR A 69 -28.48 1.47 11.72
CA TYR A 69 -27.87 2.79 11.54
C TYR A 69 -28.24 3.46 10.22
N SER A 70 -28.01 4.77 10.15
CA SER A 70 -28.24 5.60 8.95
C SER A 70 -27.44 5.12 7.74
N ASP A 71 -28.03 5.25 6.55
CA ASP A 71 -27.38 5.04 5.24
C ASP A 71 -26.07 5.84 5.09
N MET A 72 -25.90 6.94 5.83
CA MET A 72 -24.65 7.69 5.87
C MET A 72 -23.47 6.85 6.38
N MET A 73 -23.67 5.97 7.37
CA MET A 73 -22.60 5.09 7.86
C MET A 73 -22.23 4.05 6.81
N PHE A 74 -23.21 3.53 6.08
CA PHE A 74 -22.97 2.60 4.98
C PHE A 74 -22.12 3.25 3.87
N ILE A 75 -22.47 4.49 3.47
CA ILE A 75 -21.69 5.26 2.50
C ILE A 75 -20.26 5.49 3.00
N LEU A 76 -20.07 5.83 4.27
CA LEU A 76 -18.74 6.00 4.85
C LEU A 76 -17.90 4.71 4.79
N GLY A 77 -18.53 3.56 5.06
CA GLY A 77 -17.89 2.25 4.91
C GLY A 77 -17.40 2.01 3.48
N ILE A 78 -18.20 2.36 2.47
CA ILE A 78 -17.82 2.28 1.05
C ILE A 78 -16.66 3.22 0.72
N ILE A 79 -16.67 4.45 1.22
CA ILE A 79 -15.58 5.41 1.02
C ILE A 79 -14.24 4.84 1.49
N PHE A 80 -14.22 4.12 2.62
CA PHE A 80 -13.01 3.47 3.09
C PHE A 80 -12.56 2.29 2.21
N VAL A 81 -13.48 1.50 1.65
CA VAL A 81 -13.11 0.47 0.65
C VAL A 81 -12.46 1.12 -0.57
N ILE A 82 -13.04 2.21 -1.08
CA ILE A 82 -12.50 2.95 -2.22
C ILE A 82 -11.11 3.53 -1.87
N ALA A 83 -10.95 4.09 -0.68
CA ALA A 83 -9.66 4.59 -0.21
C ALA A 83 -8.61 3.48 -0.14
N ALA A 84 -8.95 2.29 0.35
CA ALA A 84 -8.06 1.14 0.37
C ALA A 84 -7.60 0.76 -1.06
N ALA A 85 -8.54 0.65 -2.00
CA ALA A 85 -8.23 0.36 -3.40
C ALA A 85 -7.34 1.45 -4.02
N PHE A 86 -7.62 2.73 -3.74
CA PHE A 86 -6.79 3.84 -4.18
C PHE A 86 -5.34 3.72 -3.72
N TYR A 87 -5.09 3.34 -2.45
CA TYR A 87 -3.73 3.19 -1.95
C TYR A 87 -3.00 1.98 -2.56
N VAL A 88 -3.70 0.89 -2.87
CA VAL A 88 -3.13 -0.23 -3.65
C VAL A 88 -2.70 0.26 -5.03
N ILE A 89 -3.58 0.96 -5.76
CA ILE A 89 -3.27 1.51 -7.09
C ILE A 89 -2.11 2.50 -7.03
N LYS A 90 -2.07 3.36 -6.00
CA LYS A 90 -0.97 4.29 -5.79
C LYS A 90 0.36 3.59 -5.55
N ASN A 91 0.34 2.44 -4.86
CA ASN A 91 1.51 1.58 -4.70
C ASN A 91 2.02 1.12 -6.08
N LEU A 92 1.14 0.57 -6.92
CA LEU A 92 1.47 0.13 -8.28
C LEU A 92 2.01 1.25 -9.15
N TYR A 93 1.35 2.41 -9.13
CA TYR A 93 1.77 3.60 -9.87
C TYR A 93 3.20 4.02 -9.47
N LEU A 94 3.52 4.04 -8.18
CA LEU A 94 4.86 4.37 -7.71
C LEU A 94 5.90 3.32 -8.13
N GLY A 95 5.53 2.02 -8.11
CA GLY A 95 6.37 0.95 -8.63
C GLY A 95 6.73 1.15 -10.09
N ILE A 96 5.73 1.42 -10.95
CA ILE A 96 5.94 1.72 -12.37
C ILE A 96 6.80 2.98 -12.53
N LYS A 97 6.48 4.07 -11.81
CA LYS A 97 7.22 5.32 -11.88
C LYS A 97 8.71 5.13 -11.56
N VAL A 98 9.03 4.36 -10.52
CA VAL A 98 10.43 4.08 -10.14
C VAL A 98 11.12 3.19 -11.17
N LEU A 99 10.40 2.25 -11.78
CA LEU A 99 10.93 1.36 -12.80
C LEU A 99 11.30 2.11 -14.09
N ILE A 100 10.46 3.06 -14.52
CA ILE A 100 10.64 3.79 -15.79
C ILE A 100 11.42 5.10 -15.65
N ALA A 101 11.69 5.56 -14.42
CA ALA A 101 12.46 6.79 -14.22
C ALA A 101 13.79 6.69 -14.96
N GLU A 102 14.07 7.60 -15.89
CA GLU A 102 15.40 7.77 -16.46
C GLU A 102 16.35 8.31 -15.38
N LYS A 103 17.67 8.17 -15.56
CA LYS A 103 18.65 8.56 -14.54
C LYS A 103 18.61 10.06 -14.26
#